data_AF-A0A554GS29-F1
#
_entry.id   AF-A0A554GS29-F1
#
_cell.length_a   1.000
_cell.length_b   1.000
_cell.length_c   1.000
_cell.angle_alpha   90.00
_cell.angle_beta   90.00
_cell.angle_gamma   90.00
#
_symmetry.space_group_name_H-M   'P 1'
#
loop_
_entity.id
_entity.type
_entity.pdbx_description
1 polymer ?
#
loop_
_entity_poly.entity_id
_entity_poly.type
_entity_poly.pdbx_seq_one_letter_code
_entity_poly.pdbx_strand_id
1 'polypeptide(L)'
;MNSKFGAAVFMMMACAFGPMTAVAQEDSEGSASIDVTGSGERATHECTPESTVEITGASNTVTLTGECKSVTVNGTGNKVKVEATRAISVTGSSNSVTYKRGHGKSKPKISRTGMDNKITQEK
;
A
#
# COMPACT_ATOMS: atom_id res chain seq x y z
N MET A 1 9.64 -32.02 27.84
CA MET A 1 10.27 -30.70 27.59
C MET A 1 9.14 -29.66 27.61
N ASN A 2 8.72 -29.11 28.75
CA ASN A 2 9.24 -27.94 29.50
C ASN A 2 9.49 -26.74 28.58
N SER A 3 8.90 -25.54 28.75
CA SER A 3 8.43 -24.78 29.95
C SER A 3 7.30 -23.81 29.53
N LYS A 4 6.13 -23.64 30.18
CA LYS A 4 5.73 -23.17 31.55
C LYS A 4 6.06 -21.70 31.90
N PHE A 5 5.01 -20.98 32.37
CA PHE A 5 4.94 -19.71 33.15
C PHE A 5 4.97 -18.39 32.36
N GLY A 6 4.16 -17.35 32.65
CA GLY A 6 3.21 -17.05 33.73
C GLY A 6 2.19 -15.99 33.24
N ALA A 7 0.92 -16.05 33.64
CA ALA A 7 0.34 -15.44 34.85
C ALA A 7 0.35 -13.89 34.83
N ALA A 8 -0.87 -13.35 34.85
CA ALA A 8 -1.25 -11.94 34.92
C ALA A 8 -0.76 -11.19 36.18
N VAL A 9 -0.92 -9.85 36.17
CA VAL A 9 -1.31 -8.94 37.30
C VAL A 9 -0.94 -7.50 36.85
N PHE A 10 -1.93 -6.64 36.56
CA PHE A 10 -2.44 -5.60 37.48
C PHE A 10 -1.36 -4.64 38.02
N MET A 11 -1.31 -3.37 37.57
CA MET A 11 -1.28 -2.22 38.49
C MET A 11 -1.43 -0.89 37.76
N MET A 12 -2.04 0.04 38.50
CA MET A 12 -2.52 1.37 38.18
C MET A 12 -1.40 2.44 38.17
N MET A 13 -1.70 3.56 37.50
CA MET A 13 -1.41 4.94 37.92
C MET A 13 -0.35 5.78 37.16
N ALA A 14 -0.91 6.65 36.30
CA ALA A 14 -0.60 8.06 35.98
C ALA A 14 0.86 8.56 35.86
N CYS A 15 1.18 9.14 34.68
CA CYS A 15 1.71 10.51 34.52
C CYS A 15 1.63 10.94 33.03
N ALA A 16 1.22 12.18 32.80
CA ALA A 16 0.89 12.78 31.51
C ALA A 16 2.12 13.19 30.69
N PHE A 17 2.23 12.74 29.43
CA PHE A 17 3.01 13.39 28.36
C PHE A 17 2.41 13.09 26.97
N GLY A 18 1.65 14.06 26.45
CA GLY A 18 1.40 14.27 25.01
C GLY A 18 0.32 13.40 24.35
N PRO A 19 -0.58 13.98 23.53
CA PRO A 19 -1.40 13.19 22.62
C PRO A 19 -0.51 12.81 21.42
N MET A 20 0.34 11.79 21.57
CA MET A 20 0.85 11.12 20.39
C MET A 20 -0.23 10.16 19.93
N THR A 21 -1.09 10.67 19.04
CA THR A 21 -1.89 9.87 18.11
C THR A 21 -0.92 9.10 17.21
N ALA A 22 -0.28 8.08 17.75
CA ALA A 22 0.37 7.05 16.97
C ALA A 22 -0.75 6.11 16.52
N VAL A 23 -1.17 6.29 15.27
CA VAL A 23 -1.97 5.29 14.57
C VAL A 23 -1.14 4.00 14.54
N ALA A 24 -1.49 3.06 15.41
CA ALA A 24 -1.16 1.67 15.20
C ALA A 24 -1.96 1.23 13.97
N GLN A 25 -1.37 1.32 12.79
CA GLN A 25 -1.91 0.63 11.63
C GLN A 25 -1.50 -0.82 11.77
N GLU A 26 -2.51 -1.64 12.09
CA GLU A 26 -2.46 -3.09 12.12
C GLU A 26 -1.93 -3.59 10.77
N ASP A 27 -0.65 -3.94 10.71
CA ASP A 27 -0.11 -4.78 9.65
C ASP A 27 -0.46 -6.23 10.03
N SER A 28 -1.54 -6.76 9.43
CA SER A 28 -1.97 -8.14 9.66
C SER A 28 -2.24 -8.84 8.33
N GLU A 29 -1.18 -9.52 7.90
CA GLU A 29 -1.12 -10.93 7.53
C GLU A 29 -1.80 -11.45 6.25
N GLY A 30 -0.96 -12.09 5.42
CA GLY A 30 -1.28 -13.38 4.82
C GLY A 30 -2.06 -13.32 3.50
N SER A 31 -1.35 -13.35 2.38
CA SER A 31 -1.93 -13.40 1.03
C SER A 31 -2.78 -12.16 0.70
N ALA A 32 -2.21 -10.97 0.91
CA ALA A 32 -2.94 -9.72 0.82
C ALA A 32 -3.22 -9.30 -0.64
N SER A 33 -4.38 -9.68 -1.16
CA SER A 33 -5.06 -8.91 -2.19
C SER A 33 -5.57 -7.62 -1.53
N ILE A 34 -4.98 -6.50 -1.90
CA ILE A 34 -5.30 -5.19 -1.33
C ILE A 34 -6.24 -4.48 -2.29
N ASP A 35 -7.49 -4.32 -1.88
CA ASP A 35 -8.52 -3.64 -2.66
C ASP A 35 -8.83 -2.28 -2.04
N VAL A 36 -8.54 -1.20 -2.77
CA VAL A 36 -8.86 0.16 -2.35
C VAL A 36 -10.01 0.66 -3.21
N THR A 37 -11.19 0.81 -2.60
CA THR A 37 -12.39 1.34 -3.28
C THR A 37 -12.84 2.63 -2.62
N GLY A 38 -13.25 3.63 -3.42
CA GLY A 38 -13.78 4.89 -2.90
C GLY A 38 -13.46 6.11 -3.74
N SER A 39 -13.69 7.30 -3.18
CA SER A 39 -13.38 8.56 -3.84
C SER A 39 -12.77 9.58 -2.86
N GLY A 40 -11.56 10.06 -3.16
CA GLY A 40 -10.82 10.98 -2.30
C GLY A 40 -10.18 10.30 -1.07
N GLU A 41 -10.13 8.97 -1.06
CA GLU A 41 -9.62 8.19 0.07
C GLU A 41 -8.09 8.19 0.12
N ARG A 42 -7.55 8.01 1.32
CA ARG A 42 -6.10 7.86 1.56
C ARG A 42 -5.82 6.51 2.20
N ALA A 43 -5.07 5.67 1.49
CA ALA A 43 -4.73 4.34 1.94
C ALA A 43 -3.21 4.14 1.94
N THR A 44 -2.70 3.46 2.96
CA THR A 44 -1.30 3.04 3.05
C THR A 44 -1.29 1.56 3.38
N HIS A 45 -0.61 0.77 2.55
CA HIS A 45 -0.54 -0.68 2.71
C HIS A 45 0.87 -1.19 2.45
N GLU A 46 1.29 -2.18 3.22
CA GLU A 46 2.55 -2.88 3.02
C GLU A 46 2.33 -4.05 2.06
N CYS A 47 3.16 -4.10 1.01
CA CYS A 47 3.14 -5.16 0.02
C CYS A 47 4.21 -6.22 0.30
N THR A 48 3.79 -7.47 0.19
CA THR A 48 4.68 -8.63 0.10
C THR A 48 4.85 -9.07 -1.36
N PRO A 49 5.90 -9.84 -1.72
CA PRO A 49 6.16 -10.26 -3.11
C PRO A 49 5.03 -11.06 -3.76
N GLU A 50 4.07 -11.57 -2.98
CA GLU A 50 2.86 -12.23 -3.45
C GLU A 50 1.60 -11.34 -3.43
N SER A 51 1.66 -10.14 -2.84
CA SER A 51 0.55 -9.20 -2.73
C SER A 51 0.18 -8.57 -4.07
N THR A 52 -1.11 -8.56 -4.38
CA THR A 52 -1.67 -7.88 -5.55
C THR A 52 -2.54 -6.73 -5.10
N VAL A 53 -2.38 -5.56 -5.71
CA VAL A 53 -3.14 -4.37 -5.33
C VAL A 53 -4.09 -3.98 -6.45
N GLU A 54 -5.35 -3.75 -6.13
CA GLU A 54 -6.35 -3.20 -7.02
C GLU A 54 -6.96 -1.93 -6.42
N ILE A 55 -6.90 -0.84 -7.17
CA ILE A 55 -7.36 0.48 -6.72
C ILE A 55 -8.47 0.89 -7.65
N THR A 56 -9.71 0.97 -7.16
CA THR A 56 -10.87 1.35 -7.97
C THR A 56 -11.52 2.62 -7.42
N GLY A 57 -11.69 3.63 -8.26
CA GLY A 57 -12.44 4.84 -7.89
C GLY A 57 -11.81 6.12 -8.41
N ALA A 58 -11.99 7.22 -7.69
CA ALA A 58 -11.57 8.54 -8.17
C ALA A 58 -10.82 9.39 -7.14
N SER A 59 -9.78 10.09 -7.57
CA SER A 59 -8.97 10.98 -6.72
C SER A 59 -8.40 10.33 -5.46
N ASN A 60 -8.22 9.01 -5.45
CA ASN A 60 -7.66 8.29 -4.30
C ASN A 60 -6.15 8.48 -4.24
N THR A 61 -5.59 8.52 -3.04
CA THR A 61 -4.15 8.58 -2.80
C THR A 61 -3.69 7.33 -2.08
N VAL A 62 -2.99 6.45 -2.79
CA VAL A 62 -2.56 5.15 -2.27
C VAL A 62 -1.04 5.09 -2.18
N THR A 63 -0.52 4.67 -1.03
CA THR A 63 0.91 4.46 -0.79
C THR A 63 1.17 2.99 -0.51
N LEU A 64 2.01 2.36 -1.34
CA LEU A 64 2.39 0.97 -1.25
C LEU A 64 3.88 0.86 -0.90
N THR A 65 4.16 0.36 0.29
CA THR A 65 5.54 0.10 0.78
C THR A 65 5.92 -1.35 0.54
N GLY A 66 7.23 -1.65 0.45
CA GLY A 66 7.70 -3.02 0.19
C GLY A 66 7.66 -3.42 -1.29
N GLU A 67 7.42 -4.71 -1.57
CA GLU A 67 7.52 -5.27 -2.93
C GLU A 67 6.19 -5.90 -3.39
N CYS A 68 5.39 -5.22 -4.21
CA CYS A 68 4.12 -5.76 -4.71
C CYS A 68 4.32 -6.66 -5.94
N LYS A 69 3.53 -7.73 -6.05
CA LYS A 69 3.50 -8.58 -7.26
C LYS A 69 2.95 -7.81 -8.46
N SER A 70 1.78 -7.21 -8.32
CA SER A 70 1.14 -6.42 -9.38
C SER A 70 0.29 -5.31 -8.78
N VAL A 71 0.28 -4.16 -9.44
CA VAL A 71 -0.54 -3.00 -9.06
C VAL A 71 -1.47 -2.67 -10.22
N THR A 72 -2.77 -2.74 -9.97
CA THR A 72 -3.83 -2.37 -10.90
C THR A 72 -4.52 -1.13 -10.37
N VAL A 73 -4.65 -0.11 -11.22
CA VAL A 73 -5.33 1.14 -10.91
C VAL A 73 -6.44 1.31 -11.92
N ASN A 74 -7.66 1.46 -11.45
CA ASN A 74 -8.87 1.61 -12.24
C ASN A 74 -9.65 2.85 -11.81
N GLY A 75 -10.02 3.69 -12.77
CA GLY A 75 -10.82 4.89 -12.54
C GLY A 75 -10.08 6.18 -12.90
N THR A 76 -10.31 7.27 -12.15
CA THR A 76 -9.95 8.61 -12.61
C THR A 76 -9.23 9.47 -11.57
N GLY A 77 -8.10 10.07 -11.93
CA GLY A 77 -7.42 11.03 -11.06
C GLY A 77 -6.70 10.42 -9.85
N ASN A 78 -6.49 9.10 -9.83
CA ASN A 78 -5.86 8.42 -8.69
C ASN A 78 -4.35 8.69 -8.64
N LYS A 79 -3.81 8.87 -7.44
CA LYS A 79 -2.39 9.07 -7.15
C LYS A 79 -1.85 7.85 -6.42
N VAL A 80 -0.99 7.09 -7.07
CA VAL A 80 -0.45 5.84 -6.52
C VAL A 80 1.06 5.95 -6.39
N LYS A 81 1.58 5.72 -5.20
CA LYS A 81 3.02 5.62 -4.92
C LYS A 81 3.39 4.18 -4.60
N VAL A 82 4.39 3.66 -5.29
CA VAL A 82 4.83 2.27 -5.15
C VAL A 82 6.32 2.25 -4.88
N GLU A 83 6.77 1.55 -3.85
CA GLU A 83 8.21 1.37 -3.66
C GLU A 83 8.79 0.40 -4.69
N ALA A 84 8.32 -0.85 -4.70
CA ALA A 84 8.76 -1.84 -5.67
C ALA A 84 7.60 -2.66 -6.22
N THR A 85 7.65 -2.98 -7.52
CA THR A 85 6.65 -3.86 -8.14
C THR A 85 7.16 -4.60 -9.38
N ARG A 86 6.52 -5.70 -9.75
CA ARG A 86 6.80 -6.42 -11.02
C ARG A 86 5.94 -5.91 -12.17
N ALA A 87 4.73 -5.43 -11.91
CA ALA A 87 3.80 -5.01 -12.94
C ALA A 87 2.90 -3.87 -12.46
N ILE A 88 2.67 -2.89 -13.33
CA ILE A 88 1.80 -1.75 -13.10
C ILE A 88 0.82 -1.68 -14.27
N SER A 89 -0.47 -1.77 -13.98
CA SER A 89 -1.55 -1.62 -14.95
C SER A 89 -2.41 -0.45 -14.53
N VAL A 90 -2.57 0.53 -15.41
CA VAL A 90 -3.39 1.71 -15.15
C VAL A 90 -4.48 1.79 -16.21
N THR A 91 -5.72 1.79 -15.78
CA THR A 91 -6.92 1.84 -16.60
C THR A 91 -7.79 3.02 -16.19
N GLY A 92 -8.27 3.78 -17.17
CA GLY A 92 -9.13 4.95 -16.96
C GLY A 92 -8.43 6.24 -17.38
N SER A 93 -8.63 7.35 -16.66
CA SER A 93 -8.12 8.66 -17.09
C SER A 93 -7.48 9.53 -16.01
N SER A 94 -6.49 10.34 -16.40
CA SER A 94 -5.81 11.29 -15.51
C SER A 94 -5.18 10.69 -14.26
N ASN A 95 -4.84 9.40 -14.26
CA ASN A 95 -4.20 8.75 -13.11
C ASN A 95 -2.70 9.05 -13.08
N SER A 96 -2.12 9.20 -11.89
CA SER A 96 -0.69 9.44 -11.68
C SER A 96 -0.09 8.34 -10.81
N VAL A 97 0.76 7.50 -11.41
CA VAL A 97 1.49 6.44 -10.70
C VAL A 97 2.97 6.77 -10.65
N THR A 98 3.55 6.67 -9.45
CA THR A 98 4.97 6.85 -9.21
C THR A 98 5.53 5.57 -8.60
N TYR A 99 6.63 5.04 -9.14
CA TYR A 99 7.29 3.86 -8.59
C TYR A 99 8.79 4.10 -8.34
N LYS A 100 9.39 3.61 -7.25
CA LYS A 100 10.83 3.79 -7.02
C LYS A 100 11.67 2.79 -7.83
N ARG A 101 11.39 1.50 -7.68
CA ARG A 101 12.15 0.42 -8.34
C ARG A 101 11.26 -0.71 -8.82
N GLY A 102 11.81 -1.56 -9.68
CA GLY A 102 11.19 -2.83 -10.01
C GLY A 102 11.53 -3.91 -8.98
N HIS A 103 10.83 -5.03 -9.04
CA HIS A 103 11.15 -6.18 -8.19
C HIS A 103 12.52 -6.77 -8.56
N GLY A 104 13.41 -6.85 -7.56
CA GLY A 104 14.81 -7.26 -7.76
C GLY A 104 15.56 -6.36 -8.75
N LYS A 105 16.12 -6.96 -9.81
CA LYS A 105 16.89 -6.27 -10.87
C LYS A 105 16.09 -6.01 -12.14
N SER A 106 14.82 -6.40 -12.18
CA SER A 106 13.98 -6.37 -13.38
C SER A 106 13.15 -5.09 -13.42
N LYS A 107 12.97 -4.52 -14.62
CA LYS A 107 12.05 -3.39 -14.81
C LYS A 107 10.59 -3.87 -14.67
N PRO A 108 9.71 -3.06 -14.06
CA PRO A 108 8.30 -3.42 -13.98
C PRO A 108 7.66 -3.40 -15.37
N LYS A 109 6.73 -4.32 -15.62
CA LYS A 109 5.88 -4.30 -16.81
C LYS A 109 4.82 -3.23 -16.63
N ILE A 110 4.85 -2.19 -17.47
CA ILE A 110 3.92 -1.06 -17.37
C ILE A 110 2.88 -1.15 -18.48
N SER A 111 1.60 -1.10 -18.11
CA SER A 111 0.46 -1.01 -19.01
C SER A 111 -0.36 0.25 -18.70
N ARG A 112 -0.74 0.97 -19.75
CA ARG A 112 -1.52 2.23 -19.67
C ARG A 112 -2.68 2.13 -20.65
N THR A 113 -3.89 2.17 -20.12
CA THR A 113 -5.13 2.05 -20.86
C THR A 113 -6.01 3.25 -20.56
N GLY A 114 -6.45 3.97 -21.59
CA GLY A 114 -7.24 5.20 -21.47
C GLY A 114 -6.42 6.47 -21.72
N MET A 115 -6.82 7.62 -21.15
CA MET A 115 -6.29 8.96 -21.50
C MET A 115 -5.59 9.64 -20.33
N ASP A 116 -4.53 10.41 -20.60
CA ASP A 116 -3.83 11.26 -19.60
C ASP A 116 -3.25 10.52 -18.37
N ASN A 117 -3.04 9.21 -18.46
CA ASN A 117 -2.40 8.45 -17.39
C ASN A 117 -0.90 8.74 -17.37
N LYS A 118 -0.36 9.25 -16.25
CA LYS A 118 1.05 9.54 -16.01
C LYS A 118 1.70 8.45 -15.16
N ILE A 119 2.77 7.83 -15.64
CA ILE A 119 3.57 6.85 -14.89
C ILE A 119 5.01 7.32 -14.88
N THR A 120 5.57 7.54 -13.69
CA THR A 120 6.90 8.12 -13.47
C THR A 120 7.71 7.22 -12.55
N GLN A 121 9.01 7.09 -12.81
CA GLN A 121 9.92 6.45 -11.87
C GLN A 121 10.49 7.50 -10.91
N GLU A 122 10.36 7.30 -9.60
CA GLU A 122 11.07 8.04 -8.56
C GLU A 122 12.49 7.47 -8.47
N LYS A 123 13.50 8.34 -8.54
CA LYS A 123 14.91 7.95 -8.70
C LYS A 123 15.64 7.91 -7.36
#